data_AF-K5VMG0-F1
#
_entry.id   AF-K5VMG0-F1
#
_cell.length_a   1.000
_cell.length_b   1.000
_cell.length_c   1.000
_cell.angle_alpha   90.00
_cell.angle_beta   90.00
_cell.angle_gamma   90.00
#
_symmetry.space_group_name_H-M   'P 1'
#
loop_
_entity.id
_entity.type
_entity.pdbx_description
1 polymer ?
#
loop_
_entity_poly.entity_id
_entity_poly.type
_entity_poly.pdbx_seq_one_letter_code
_entity_poly.pdbx_strand_id
1 'polypeptide(L)'
;MLSFVRASRCSLNQFSRRQFHATQARTFLALKDVKYKVTATATGAGRKGKVEANGFSLSMDTPSELGGTGKGQNPEQLYAMGYASCFLAATQLAARTQKKNDQAQAAKVHVSVSLGEPKDIGGFGLAVDIKAEGVDEEVLRAAHKMCPYSRALNHGVSVNVSKA
;
A
#
# COMPACT_ATOMS: atom_id res chain seq x y z
N MET A 1 -74.72 8.25 -3.82
CA MET A 1 -74.30 7.94 -2.44
C MET A 1 -73.00 7.15 -2.50
N LEU A 2 -72.08 7.47 -1.60
CA LEU A 2 -70.65 7.12 -1.59
C LEU A 2 -70.31 5.63 -1.83
N SER A 3 -69.17 5.35 -2.47
CA SER A 3 -67.98 4.84 -1.77
C SER A 3 -66.80 4.55 -2.71
N PHE A 4 -65.64 5.09 -2.31
CA PHE A 4 -64.29 4.77 -2.77
C PHE A 4 -63.89 3.34 -2.37
N VAL A 5 -63.15 2.60 -3.21
CA VAL A 5 -61.95 1.82 -2.79
C VAL A 5 -60.95 1.72 -3.96
N ARG A 6 -59.68 1.85 -3.60
CA ARG A 6 -58.42 1.94 -4.36
C ARG A 6 -57.88 0.60 -4.89
N ALA A 7 -56.80 0.73 -5.66
CA ALA A 7 -55.67 -0.21 -5.87
C ALA A 7 -55.76 -1.07 -7.14
N SER A 8 -54.68 -1.33 -7.88
CA SER A 8 -53.32 -0.80 -7.89
C SER A 8 -52.72 -1.19 -9.24
N ARG A 9 -51.85 -0.33 -9.78
CA ARG A 9 -51.04 -0.63 -10.96
C ARG A 9 -50.10 -1.81 -10.65
N CYS A 10 -49.93 -2.74 -11.58
CA CYS A 10 -48.60 -3.26 -11.87
C CYS A 10 -48.55 -3.69 -13.32
N SER A 11 -48.11 -2.76 -14.16
CA SER A 11 -47.93 -2.93 -15.59
C SER A 11 -46.44 -3.07 -15.86
N LEU A 12 -46.13 -4.15 -16.58
CA LEU A 12 -45.06 -4.30 -17.56
C LEU A 12 -43.61 -4.39 -17.08
N ASN A 13 -43.00 -5.51 -17.48
CA ASN A 13 -41.66 -5.63 -18.03
C ASN A 13 -40.49 -5.12 -17.19
N GLN A 14 -39.86 -6.03 -16.45
CA GLN A 14 -38.42 -5.90 -16.19
C GLN A 14 -37.64 -6.51 -17.36
N PHE A 15 -37.43 -5.62 -18.32
CA PHE A 15 -36.41 -5.68 -19.35
C PHE A 15 -35.04 -6.08 -18.78
N SER A 16 -34.41 -7.03 -19.49
CA SER A 16 -33.07 -6.92 -20.04
C SER A 16 -31.91 -6.55 -19.10
N ARG A 17 -31.03 -7.54 -18.93
CA ARG A 17 -29.56 -7.42 -19.01
C ARG A 17 -29.01 -6.01 -18.80
N ARG A 18 -28.43 -5.77 -17.63
CA ARG A 18 -27.24 -4.91 -17.51
C ARG A 18 -26.12 -5.70 -16.88
N GLN A 19 -25.40 -6.42 -17.75
CA GLN A 19 -23.97 -6.65 -17.54
C GLN A 19 -23.34 -5.29 -17.21
N PHE A 20 -22.82 -5.14 -16.01
CA PHE A 20 -21.92 -4.04 -15.70
C PHE A 20 -20.55 -4.36 -16.36
N HIS A 21 -20.45 -4.03 -17.63
CA HIS A 21 -19.21 -3.64 -18.29
C HIS A 21 -19.29 -2.13 -18.50
N ALA A 22 -18.27 -1.30 -18.35
CA ALA A 22 -16.89 -1.44 -17.94
C ALA A 22 -16.41 0.00 -17.63
N THR A 23 -15.51 0.18 -16.68
CA THR A 23 -14.65 1.37 -16.65
C THR A 23 -13.26 0.90 -17.08
N GLN A 24 -12.81 1.34 -18.25
CA GLN A 24 -11.56 0.89 -18.85
C GLN A 24 -10.35 1.13 -17.96
N ALA A 25 -9.57 0.05 -17.82
CA ALA A 25 -8.12 -0.06 -17.71
C ALA A 25 -7.38 0.90 -16.74
N ARG A 26 -7.20 0.45 -15.50
CA ARG A 26 -5.94 0.69 -14.79
C ARG A 26 -5.09 -0.57 -14.92
N THR A 27 -3.80 -0.41 -15.17
CA THR A 27 -2.76 -1.45 -15.16
C THR A 27 -2.58 -2.02 -13.75
N PHE A 28 -3.65 -2.50 -13.13
CA PHE A 28 -3.61 -3.00 -11.77
C PHE A 28 -2.75 -4.25 -11.75
N LEU A 29 -1.71 -4.24 -10.91
CA LEU A 29 -0.77 -5.34 -10.80
C LEU A 29 -1.48 -6.50 -10.07
N ALA A 30 -2.19 -7.34 -10.84
CA ALA A 30 -2.86 -8.52 -10.34
C ALA A 30 -1.87 -9.68 -10.21
N LEU A 31 -1.88 -10.36 -9.08
CA LEU A 31 -1.02 -11.51 -8.83
C LEU A 31 -1.62 -12.76 -9.47
N LYS A 32 -0.88 -13.39 -10.38
CA LYS A 32 -1.25 -14.70 -10.97
C LYS A 32 -0.90 -15.86 -10.04
N ASP A 33 0.23 -15.76 -9.34
CA ASP A 33 0.77 -16.80 -8.48
C ASP A 33 1.31 -16.17 -7.18
N VAL A 34 0.71 -16.54 -6.05
CA VAL A 34 1.01 -15.96 -4.74
C VAL A 34 2.09 -16.80 -4.07
N LYS A 35 3.31 -16.25 -3.98
CA LYS A 35 4.45 -16.94 -3.38
C LYS A 35 4.48 -16.89 -1.85
N TYR A 36 3.97 -15.81 -1.27
CA TYR A 36 4.01 -15.57 0.17
C TYR A 36 2.88 -14.64 0.59
N LYS A 37 2.31 -14.88 1.77
CA LYS A 37 1.25 -14.06 2.38
C LYS A 37 1.49 -13.94 3.88
N VAL A 38 1.32 -12.72 4.39
CA VAL A 38 1.30 -12.43 5.83
C VAL A 38 -0.04 -11.82 6.18
N THR A 39 -0.58 -12.22 7.33
CA THR A 39 -1.72 -11.56 7.96
C THR A 39 -1.21 -10.87 9.22
N ALA A 40 -1.52 -9.59 9.35
CA ALA A 40 -1.26 -8.81 10.56
C ALA A 40 -2.57 -8.39 11.20
N THR A 41 -2.60 -8.32 12.53
CA THR A 41 -3.75 -7.87 13.31
C THR A 41 -3.35 -6.65 14.12
N ALA A 42 -4.13 -5.58 14.02
CA ALA A 42 -4.00 -4.39 14.86
C ALA A 42 -5.16 -4.34 15.87
N THR A 43 -4.87 -4.07 17.13
CA THR A 43 -5.87 -3.90 18.21
C THR A 43 -5.55 -2.67 19.05
N GLY A 44 -6.57 -2.08 19.67
CA GLY A 44 -6.45 -0.86 20.46
C GLY A 44 -7.20 0.33 19.85
N ALA A 45 -6.84 1.53 20.29
CA ALA A 45 -7.53 2.77 19.91
C ALA A 45 -6.81 3.48 18.76
N GLY A 46 -7.33 3.34 17.54
CA GLY A 46 -6.82 4.03 16.36
C GLY A 46 -5.37 3.65 16.05
N ARG A 47 -4.47 4.65 16.01
CA ARG A 47 -3.02 4.46 15.76
C ARG A 47 -2.24 4.03 17.00
N LYS A 48 -2.92 3.72 18.10
CA LYS A 48 -2.36 3.30 19.38
C LYS A 48 -2.78 1.87 19.71
N GLY A 49 -1.90 1.11 20.34
CA GLY A 49 -2.19 -0.24 20.81
C GLY A 49 -1.13 -1.23 20.38
N LYS A 50 -1.54 -2.34 19.78
CA LYS A 50 -0.65 -3.46 19.44
C LYS A 50 -0.87 -3.91 18.00
N VAL A 51 0.22 -4.16 17.28
CA VAL A 51 0.20 -4.84 15.98
C VAL A 51 0.98 -6.14 16.07
N GLU A 52 0.41 -7.23 15.53
CA GLU A 52 1.00 -8.57 15.58
C GLU A 52 0.95 -9.26 14.23
N ALA A 53 2.01 -9.98 13.87
CA ALA A 53 2.08 -10.82 12.68
C ALA A 53 3.12 -11.94 12.88
N ASN A 54 2.76 -13.21 12.66
CA ASN A 54 3.69 -14.36 12.71
C ASN A 54 4.60 -14.42 13.96
N GLY A 55 4.05 -14.13 15.15
CA GLY A 55 4.81 -14.12 16.41
C GLY A 55 5.65 -12.86 16.65
N PHE A 56 5.68 -11.92 15.71
CA PHE A 56 6.23 -10.59 15.90
C PHE A 56 5.15 -9.65 16.45
N SER A 57 5.51 -8.82 17.44
CA SER A 57 4.58 -7.93 18.14
C SER A 57 5.22 -6.58 18.39
N LEU A 58 4.51 -5.49 18.09
CA LEU A 58 4.94 -4.13 18.38
C LEU A 58 3.85 -3.34 19.11
N SER A 59 4.28 -2.56 20.10
CA SER A 59 3.46 -1.52 20.71
C SER A 59 3.47 -0.28 19.80
N MET A 60 2.27 0.21 19.48
CA MET A 60 2.04 1.32 18.57
C MET A 60 1.62 2.56 19.34
N ASP A 61 2.11 3.71 18.92
CA ASP A 61 1.62 5.01 19.37
C ASP A 61 1.67 6.05 18.26
N THR A 62 0.88 7.10 18.42
CA THR A 62 0.97 8.28 17.57
C THR A 62 2.27 9.04 17.89
N PRO A 63 2.99 9.56 16.88
CA PRO A 63 4.11 10.47 17.10
C PRO A 63 3.73 11.70 17.91
N SER A 64 4.68 12.30 18.63
CA SER A 64 4.49 13.55 19.40
C SER A 64 3.97 14.69 18.54
N GLU A 65 4.49 14.79 17.31
CA GLU A 65 4.17 15.78 16.29
C GLU A 65 2.70 15.69 15.84
N LEU A 66 2.06 14.54 16.08
CA LEU A 66 0.65 14.26 15.79
C LEU A 66 -0.18 14.10 17.07
N GLY A 67 0.31 14.60 18.20
CA GLY A 67 -0.43 14.63 19.48
C GLY A 67 -0.44 13.31 20.25
N GLY A 68 0.45 12.37 19.92
CA GLY A 68 0.67 11.17 20.72
C GLY A 68 1.75 11.32 21.77
N THR A 69 2.09 10.22 22.45
CA THR A 69 3.17 10.24 23.47
C THR A 69 4.53 9.97 22.86
N GLY A 70 4.59 9.43 21.63
CA GLY A 70 5.81 9.00 20.96
C GLY A 70 6.47 7.76 21.60
N LYS A 71 5.83 7.11 22.60
CA LYS A 71 6.41 5.99 23.36
C LYS A 71 6.20 4.62 22.71
N GLY A 72 5.91 4.58 21.41
CA GLY A 72 5.67 3.37 20.63
C GLY A 72 6.15 3.53 19.18
N GLN A 73 6.00 2.47 18.41
CA GLN A 73 6.25 2.52 16.97
C GLN A 73 5.05 3.14 16.24
N ASN A 74 5.25 3.57 14.99
CA ASN A 74 4.17 4.11 14.16
C ASN A 74 4.13 3.46 12.77
N PRO A 75 2.98 3.50 12.07
CA PRO A 75 2.83 2.97 10.72
C PRO A 75 3.88 3.47 9.72
N GLU A 76 4.29 4.73 9.78
CA GLU A 76 5.23 5.30 8.81
C GLU A 76 6.65 4.77 9.02
N GLN A 77 7.08 4.52 10.25
CA GLN A 77 8.33 3.82 10.55
C GLN A 77 8.33 2.41 9.94
N LEU A 78 7.24 1.65 10.13
CA LEU A 78 7.11 0.31 9.57
C LEU A 78 7.15 0.33 8.05
N TYR A 79 6.48 1.32 7.44
CA TYR A 79 6.50 1.50 6.00
C TYR A 79 7.90 1.88 5.48
N ALA A 80 8.60 2.79 6.15
CA ALA A 80 9.95 3.21 5.79
C ALA A 80 10.94 2.02 5.87
N MET A 81 10.89 1.24 6.95
CA MET A 81 11.74 0.05 7.12
C MET A 81 11.44 -1.02 6.06
N GLY A 82 10.15 -1.30 5.82
CA GLY A 82 9.72 -2.25 4.81
C GLY A 82 10.17 -1.85 3.41
N TYR A 83 10.00 -0.57 3.05
CA TYR A 83 10.41 -0.05 1.76
C TYR A 83 11.95 -0.05 1.63
N ALA A 84 12.69 0.44 2.63
CA ALA A 84 14.16 0.43 2.60
C ALA A 84 14.73 -0.97 2.38
N SER A 85 14.22 -1.97 3.12
CA SER A 85 14.62 -3.38 2.97
C SER A 85 14.27 -3.92 1.57
N CYS A 86 13.05 -3.65 1.09
CA CYS A 86 12.59 -4.11 -0.21
C CYS A 86 13.39 -3.48 -1.37
N PHE A 87 13.71 -2.20 -1.27
CA PHE A 87 14.46 -1.47 -2.29
C PHE A 87 15.94 -1.86 -2.27
N LEU A 88 16.56 -2.06 -1.10
CA LEU A 88 17.92 -2.60 -1.00
C LEU A 88 18.02 -3.97 -1.70
N ALA A 89 17.10 -4.88 -1.45
CA ALA A 89 17.08 -6.18 -2.12
C ALA A 89 17.00 -6.05 -3.66
N ALA A 90 16.16 -5.13 -4.15
CA ALA A 90 16.05 -4.84 -5.59
C ALA A 90 17.33 -4.22 -6.17
N THR A 91 17.98 -3.33 -5.42
CA THR A 91 19.28 -2.71 -5.78
C THR A 91 20.37 -3.76 -5.90
N GLN A 92 20.50 -4.65 -4.91
CA GLN A 92 21.48 -5.73 -4.94
C GLN A 92 21.24 -6.70 -6.09
N LEU A 93 19.97 -7.02 -6.37
CA LEU A 93 19.60 -7.86 -7.51
C LEU A 93 19.98 -7.20 -8.84
N ALA A 94 19.60 -5.93 -9.04
CA ALA A 94 19.92 -5.18 -10.24
C ALA A 94 21.43 -5.09 -10.49
N ALA A 95 22.21 -4.78 -9.44
CA ALA A 95 23.66 -4.73 -9.50
C ALA A 95 24.26 -6.09 -9.92
N ARG A 96 23.80 -7.20 -9.32
CA ARG A 96 24.23 -8.57 -9.69
C ARG A 96 23.89 -8.90 -11.14
N THR A 97 22.68 -8.55 -11.61
CA THR A 97 22.28 -8.76 -13.01
C THR A 97 23.17 -7.99 -13.99
N GLN A 98 23.66 -6.80 -13.58
CA GLN A 98 24.62 -6.00 -14.34
C GLN A 98 26.09 -6.40 -14.10
N LYS A 99 26.34 -7.49 -13.37
CA LYS A 99 27.68 -7.99 -13.00
C LYS A 99 28.50 -7.01 -12.13
N LYS A 100 27.85 -6.08 -11.43
CA LYS A 100 28.43 -5.10 -10.48
C LYS A 100 28.35 -5.63 -9.04
N ASN A 101 29.08 -6.71 -8.74
CA ASN A 101 28.97 -7.40 -7.45
C ASN A 101 29.49 -6.59 -6.25
N ASP A 102 30.50 -5.74 -6.49
CA ASP A 102 31.02 -4.77 -5.54
C ASP A 102 29.94 -3.78 -5.09
N GLN A 103 29.19 -3.22 -6.04
CA GLN A 103 28.05 -2.33 -5.75
C GLN A 103 26.94 -3.06 -4.99
N ALA A 104 26.66 -4.33 -5.36
CA ALA A 104 25.67 -5.14 -4.64
C ALA A 104 26.06 -5.35 -3.16
N GLN A 105 27.35 -5.44 -2.84
CA GLN A 105 27.83 -5.59 -1.46
C GLN A 105 27.87 -4.25 -0.72
N ALA A 106 28.24 -3.17 -1.41
CA ALA A 106 28.37 -1.83 -0.83
C ALA A 106 27.04 -1.09 -0.64
N ALA A 107 25.98 -1.51 -1.35
CA ALA A 107 24.69 -0.83 -1.37
C ALA A 107 24.11 -0.59 0.03
N LYS A 108 23.73 0.66 0.31
CA LYS A 108 22.89 1.04 1.46
C LYS A 108 21.72 1.88 0.95
N VAL A 109 20.54 1.68 1.52
CA VAL A 109 19.33 2.40 1.10
C VAL A 109 18.70 3.07 2.31
N HIS A 110 18.39 4.35 2.15
CA HIS A 110 17.74 5.20 3.11
C HIS A 110 16.37 5.61 2.55
N VAL A 111 15.31 5.37 3.31
CA VAL A 111 13.96 5.75 2.92
C VAL A 111 13.37 6.67 3.97
N SER A 112 12.93 7.84 3.53
CA SER A 112 12.17 8.79 4.34
C SER A 112 10.71 8.76 3.92
N VAL A 113 9.81 8.64 4.89
CA VAL A 113 8.37 8.63 4.67
C VAL A 113 7.77 9.83 5.39
N SER A 114 7.09 10.69 4.63
CA SER A 114 6.38 11.85 5.16
C SER A 114 4.88 11.57 5.18
N LEU A 115 4.23 11.87 6.30
CA LEU A 115 2.77 11.90 6.43
C LEU A 115 2.31 13.35 6.53
N GLY A 116 1.35 13.76 5.71
CA GLY A 116 0.84 15.13 5.70
C GLY A 116 -0.40 15.29 4.84
N GLU A 117 -0.93 16.51 4.77
CA GLU A 117 -2.08 16.82 3.93
C GLU A 117 -1.66 16.94 2.45
N PRO A 118 -2.27 16.18 1.54
CA PRO A 118 -2.02 16.33 0.12
C PRO A 118 -2.76 17.56 -0.43
N LYS A 119 -2.25 18.14 -1.52
CA LYS A 119 -2.77 19.40 -2.08
C LYS A 119 -4.20 19.30 -2.60
N ASP A 120 -4.56 18.13 -3.14
CA ASP A 120 -5.73 17.99 -4.01
C ASP A 120 -6.87 17.18 -3.38
N ILE A 121 -6.66 16.56 -2.21
CA ILE A 121 -7.68 15.76 -1.51
C ILE A 121 -7.63 16.01 0.00
N GLY A 122 -8.76 15.90 0.69
CA GLY A 122 -8.81 15.99 2.14
C GLY A 122 -8.19 14.77 2.84
N GLY A 123 -7.68 14.97 4.05
CA GLY A 123 -7.12 13.91 4.89
C GLY A 123 -5.59 13.79 4.77
N PHE A 124 -5.04 12.63 5.14
CA PHE A 124 -3.61 12.38 5.10
C PHE A 124 -3.18 11.61 3.86
N GLY A 125 -2.06 12.01 3.28
CA GLY A 125 -1.31 11.32 2.24
C GLY A 125 0.11 10.98 2.70
N LEU A 126 0.79 10.16 1.88
CA LEU A 126 2.18 9.79 2.08
C LEU A 126 3.06 10.30 0.94
N ALA A 127 4.26 10.73 1.27
CA ALA A 127 5.35 10.94 0.30
C ALA A 127 6.56 10.10 0.72
N VAL A 128 7.31 9.59 -0.27
CA VAL A 128 8.49 8.75 -0.05
C VAL A 128 9.68 9.33 -0.79
N ASP A 129 10.79 9.51 -0.09
CA ASP A 129 12.10 9.84 -0.65
C ASP A 129 13.06 8.67 -0.43
N ILE A 130 13.78 8.28 -1.48
CA ILE A 130 14.72 7.15 -1.45
C ILE A 130 16.10 7.65 -1.87
N LYS A 131 17.09 7.42 -1.02
CA LYS A 131 18.50 7.66 -1.31
C LYS A 131 19.29 6.37 -1.17
N ALA A 132 20.32 6.22 -1.97
CA ALA A 132 21.18 5.05 -1.91
C ALA A 132 22.66 5.42 -2.05
N GLU A 133 23.50 4.66 -1.37
CA GLU A 133 24.95 4.76 -1.40
C GLU A 133 25.55 3.53 -2.07
N GLY A 134 26.77 3.68 -2.60
CA GLY A 134 27.57 2.55 -3.09
C GLY A 134 27.09 1.94 -4.42
N VAL A 135 26.18 2.61 -5.12
CA VAL A 135 25.63 2.15 -6.40
C VAL A 135 25.49 3.30 -7.38
N ASP A 136 25.54 2.99 -8.67
CA ASP A 136 25.30 3.99 -9.73
C ASP A 136 23.82 4.16 -10.08
N GLU A 137 23.54 5.24 -10.82
CA GLU A 137 22.21 5.61 -11.26
C GLU A 137 21.53 4.58 -12.16
N GLU A 138 22.31 3.79 -12.91
CA GLU A 138 21.78 2.73 -13.76
C GLU A 138 21.21 1.59 -12.91
N VAL A 139 21.95 1.16 -11.89
CA VAL A 139 21.49 0.18 -10.90
C VAL A 139 20.25 0.69 -10.19
N LEU A 140 20.21 1.96 -9.77
CA LEU A 140 19.05 2.53 -9.07
C LEU A 140 17.79 2.58 -9.92
N ARG A 141 17.91 3.02 -11.18
CA ARG A 141 16.78 3.01 -12.11
C ARG A 141 16.25 1.59 -12.36
N ALA A 142 17.14 0.61 -12.44
CA ALA A 142 16.75 -0.79 -12.57
C ALA A 142 16.06 -1.30 -11.28
N ALA A 143 16.62 -0.98 -10.11
CA ALA A 143 16.06 -1.34 -8.81
C ALA A 143 14.64 -0.80 -8.62
N HIS A 144 14.39 0.46 -9.00
CA HIS A 144 13.06 1.06 -8.89
C HIS A 144 12.00 0.37 -9.77
N LYS A 145 12.40 -0.18 -10.92
CA LYS A 145 11.51 -1.00 -11.77
C LYS A 145 11.26 -2.41 -11.20
N MET A 146 12.19 -2.92 -10.40
CA MET A 146 12.13 -4.27 -9.84
C MET A 146 11.43 -4.32 -8.47
N CYS A 147 11.65 -3.32 -7.62
CA CYS A 147 11.17 -3.26 -6.24
C CYS A 147 9.64 -3.36 -6.16
N PRO A 148 9.08 -4.39 -5.49
CA PRO A 148 7.63 -4.54 -5.31
C PRO A 148 6.91 -3.30 -4.75
N TYR A 149 7.50 -2.60 -3.78
CA TYR A 149 6.89 -1.39 -3.19
C TYR A 149 6.84 -0.24 -4.21
N SER A 150 7.90 -0.06 -4.98
CA SER A 150 7.93 0.93 -6.07
C SER A 150 6.91 0.60 -7.17
N ARG A 151 6.80 -0.68 -7.54
CA ARG A 151 5.81 -1.13 -8.53
C ARG A 151 4.38 -0.92 -8.04
N ALA A 152 4.12 -1.14 -6.75
CA ALA A 152 2.80 -0.92 -6.16
C ALA A 152 2.38 0.57 -6.25
N LEU A 153 3.30 1.51 -6.05
CA LEU A 153 3.02 2.94 -6.19
C LEU A 153 2.91 3.39 -7.66
N ASN A 154 3.71 2.82 -8.57
CA ASN A 154 3.72 3.20 -9.98
C ASN A 154 2.58 2.59 -10.81
N HIS A 155 2.16 1.37 -10.48
CA HIS A 155 1.15 0.62 -11.25
C HIS A 155 -0.15 0.36 -10.48
N GLY A 156 -0.15 0.57 -9.16
CA GLY A 156 -1.26 0.21 -8.28
C GLY A 156 -1.21 -1.25 -7.84
N VAL A 157 -1.98 -1.56 -6.80
CA VAL A 157 -2.07 -2.89 -6.18
C VAL A 157 -3.52 -3.23 -5.87
N SER A 158 -3.88 -4.52 -6.00
CA SER A 158 -5.21 -5.01 -5.61
C SER A 158 -5.43 -4.94 -4.10
N VAL A 159 -6.38 -4.10 -3.68
CA VAL A 159 -6.78 -3.93 -2.28
C VAL A 159 -8.26 -4.26 -2.16
N ASN A 160 -8.58 -5.26 -1.33
CA ASN A 160 -9.95 -5.67 -1.04
C ASN A 160 -10.26 -5.36 0.43
N VAL A 161 -11.41 -4.72 0.67
CA VAL A 161 -11.91 -4.40 2.02
C VAL A 161 -13.25 -5.10 2.19
N SER A 162 -13.33 -6.01 3.16
CA SER A 162 -14.56 -6.75 3.48
C SER A 162 -14.71 -6.90 4.99
N LYS A 163 -15.93 -7.14 5.45
CA LYS A 163 -16.19 -7.54 6.84
C LYS A 163 -15.65 -8.97 7.05
N ALA A 164 -15.10 -9.22 8.24
CA ALA A 164 -14.69 -10.55 8.69
C ALA A 164 -15.92 -11.44 9.01
#